data_AF-A0A2T4Y3U4-F1
#
_entry.id   AF-A0A2T4Y3U4-F1
#
_cell.length_a   1.000
_cell.length_b   1.000
_cell.length_c   1.000
_cell.angle_alpha   90.00
_cell.angle_beta   90.00
_cell.angle_gamma   90.00
#
_symmetry.space_group_name_H-M   'P 1'
#
loop_
_entity.id
_entity.type
_entity.pdbx_description
1 polymer ?
#
loop_
_entity_poly.entity_id
_entity_poly.type
_entity_poly.pdbx_seq_one_letter_code
_entity_poly.pdbx_strand_id
1 'polypeptide(L)'
;MAKPDWGVLQQRFLSDHAATGISPKEWCEAQGLNYATARRYIKKPTAQIAQKPAQKKILTAQKDKSANELVDDDGLTAQQRLFVAEYLKDNNATRAAIRAGYSKKTAREQSSRLLSNVKVARAIARQQKASIARTLGSADEVLAQMMGYVMALM
;
A
#
# COMPACT_ATOMS: atom_id res chain seq x y z
N MET A 1 -25.22 43.25 -28.74
CA MET A 1 -25.50 42.11 -27.83
C MET A 1 -24.81 42.38 -26.50
N ALA A 2 -25.58 42.39 -25.41
CA ALA A 2 -25.07 42.73 -24.08
C ALA A 2 -24.01 41.70 -23.64
N LYS A 3 -22.85 42.18 -23.19
CA LYS A 3 -21.82 41.29 -22.63
C LYS A 3 -22.37 40.64 -21.37
N PRO A 4 -22.21 39.32 -21.18
CA PRO A 4 -22.58 38.67 -19.92
C PRO A 4 -21.85 39.36 -18.76
N ASP A 5 -22.58 39.71 -17.70
CA ASP A 5 -21.98 40.28 -16.51
C ASP A 5 -21.24 39.17 -15.74
N TRP A 6 -19.95 39.05 -16.02
CA TRP A 6 -19.11 38.00 -15.44
C TRP A 6 -18.99 38.07 -13.92
N GLY A 7 -19.15 39.27 -13.33
CA GLY A 7 -19.11 39.46 -11.88
C GLY A 7 -20.33 38.84 -11.20
N VAL A 8 -21.52 39.08 -11.77
CA VAL A 8 -22.77 38.47 -11.30
C VAL A 8 -22.73 36.95 -11.43
N LEU A 9 -22.20 36.44 -12.53
CA LEU A 9 -22.06 34.99 -12.76
C LEU A 9 -21.13 34.33 -11.74
N GLN A 10 -20.02 34.98 -11.38
CA GLN A 10 -19.12 34.46 -10.35
C GLN A 10 -19.82 34.35 -8.98
N GLN A 11 -20.60 35.37 -8.59
CA GLN A 11 -21.32 35.35 -7.32
C GLN A 11 -22.37 34.24 -7.28
N ARG A 12 -23.15 34.06 -8.36
CA ARG A 12 -24.12 32.97 -8.47
C ARG A 12 -23.45 31.60 -8.37
N PHE A 13 -22.33 31.42 -9.06
CA PHE A 13 -21.54 30.19 -8.95
C PHE A 13 -21.09 29.91 -7.52
N LEU A 14 -20.66 30.92 -6.75
CA LEU A 14 -20.25 30.74 -5.36
C LEU A 14 -21.42 30.30 -4.48
N SER A 15 -22.60 30.90 -4.65
CA SER A 15 -23.81 30.51 -3.93
C SER A 15 -24.24 29.08 -4.29
N ASP A 16 -24.30 28.75 -5.58
CA ASP A 16 -24.73 27.44 -6.05
C ASP A 16 -23.73 26.35 -5.62
N HIS A 17 -22.43 26.59 -5.77
CA HIS A 17 -21.39 25.65 -5.35
C HIS A 17 -21.41 25.42 -3.83
N ALA A 18 -21.75 26.43 -3.02
CA ALA A 18 -21.88 26.26 -1.58
C ALA A 18 -23.08 25.38 -1.20
N ALA A 19 -24.19 25.46 -1.95
CA ALA A 19 -25.40 24.71 -1.68
C ALA A 19 -25.40 23.28 -2.25
N THR A 20 -24.80 23.10 -3.44
CA THR A 20 -24.96 21.86 -4.25
C THR A 20 -23.65 21.15 -4.56
N GLY A 21 -22.49 21.80 -4.37
CA GLY A 21 -21.18 21.25 -4.70
C GLY A 21 -20.92 21.04 -6.20
N ILE A 22 -21.74 21.62 -7.09
CA ILE A 22 -21.64 21.43 -8.55
C ILE A 22 -20.29 21.91 -9.10
N SER A 23 -19.72 21.17 -10.05
CA SER A 23 -18.46 21.50 -10.71
C SER A 23 -18.57 22.79 -11.55
N PRO A 24 -17.53 23.63 -11.65
CA PRO A 24 -17.53 24.81 -12.53
C PRO A 24 -17.89 24.51 -13.99
N LYS A 25 -17.58 23.31 -14.46
CA LYS A 25 -17.90 22.87 -15.83
C LYS A 25 -19.41 22.66 -16.00
N GLU A 26 -20.00 21.85 -15.12
CA GLU A 26 -21.44 21.55 -15.12
C GLU A 26 -22.27 22.82 -14.88
N TRP A 27 -21.79 23.73 -14.03
CA TRP A 27 -22.45 25.00 -13.82
C TRP A 27 -22.44 25.89 -15.07
N CYS A 28 -21.30 25.95 -15.79
CA CYS A 28 -21.23 26.69 -17.06
C CYS A 28 -22.14 26.07 -18.13
N GLU A 29 -22.19 24.73 -18.21
CA GLU A 29 -23.05 23.99 -19.13
C GLU A 29 -24.54 24.23 -18.83
N ALA A 30 -24.93 24.24 -17.54
CA ALA A 30 -26.30 24.54 -17.10
C ALA A 30 -26.74 25.98 -17.39
N GLN A 31 -25.80 26.93 -17.36
CA GLN A 31 -26.05 28.33 -17.73
C GLN A 31 -25.98 28.57 -19.26
N GLY A 32 -25.76 27.54 -20.07
CA GLY A 32 -25.61 27.66 -21.53
C GLY A 32 -24.36 28.44 -21.95
N LEU A 33 -23.37 28.55 -21.07
CA LEU A 33 -22.13 29.30 -21.29
C LEU A 33 -21.00 28.39 -21.76
N ASN A 34 -20.21 28.85 -22.74
CA ASN A 34 -19.04 28.11 -23.16
C ASN A 34 -17.99 28.08 -22.04
N TYR A 35 -17.79 26.91 -21.45
CA TYR A 35 -16.84 26.68 -20.36
C TYR A 35 -15.42 27.18 -20.65
N ALA A 36 -14.93 27.04 -21.89
CA ALA A 36 -13.58 27.48 -22.26
C ALA A 36 -13.38 28.99 -22.14
N THR A 37 -14.46 29.77 -22.32
CA THR A 37 -14.48 31.23 -22.13
C THR A 37 -14.77 31.61 -20.68
N ALA A 38 -15.75 30.92 -20.07
CA ALA A 38 -16.25 31.21 -18.74
C ALA A 38 -15.22 30.90 -17.64
N ARG A 39 -14.37 29.87 -17.82
CA ARG A 39 -13.29 29.51 -16.89
C ARG A 39 -12.27 30.62 -16.59
N ARG A 40 -12.18 31.64 -17.46
CA ARG A 40 -11.25 32.78 -17.23
C ARG A 40 -11.76 33.71 -16.13
N TYR A 41 -13.08 33.77 -15.95
CA TYR A 41 -13.74 34.70 -15.04
C TYR A 41 -14.36 34.00 -13.82
N ILE A 42 -14.90 32.80 -14.00
CA ILE A 42 -15.50 32.00 -12.91
C ILE A 42 -14.40 31.16 -12.25
N LYS A 43 -13.83 31.68 -11.16
CA LYS A 43 -12.76 31.02 -10.39
C LYS A 43 -13.33 30.47 -9.08
N LYS A 44 -12.95 29.24 -8.72
CA LYS A 44 -13.13 28.75 -7.34
C LYS A 44 -12.34 29.67 -6.39
N PRO A 45 -12.87 30.05 -5.22
CA PRO A 45 -12.12 30.81 -4.24
C PRO A 45 -10.82 30.10 -3.91
N THR A 46 -9.73 30.86 -3.86
CA THR A 46 -8.34 30.42 -3.72
C THR A 46 -8.03 29.67 -2.40
N ALA A 47 -9.04 29.24 -1.64
CA ALA A 47 -8.87 28.28 -0.55
C ALA A 47 -8.43 26.88 -1.04
N GLN A 48 -8.58 26.56 -2.33
CA GLN A 48 -8.24 25.24 -2.90
C GLN A 48 -6.93 25.22 -3.73
N ILE A 49 -6.25 26.35 -3.94
CA ILE A 49 -5.00 26.39 -4.73
C ILE A 49 -3.74 26.21 -3.85
N ALA A 50 -3.86 26.34 -2.53
CA ALA A 50 -2.74 26.07 -1.60
C ALA A 50 -2.46 24.57 -1.36
N GLN A 51 -3.30 23.64 -1.83
CA GLN A 51 -3.09 22.19 -1.60
C GLN A 51 -2.46 21.43 -2.79
N LYS A 52 -2.17 22.12 -3.90
CA LYS A 52 -1.71 21.47 -5.16
C LYS A 52 -0.21 21.45 -5.49
N PRO A 53 0.73 21.81 -4.59
CA PRO A 53 2.09 21.28 -4.67
C PRO A 53 2.36 20.14 -3.66
N ALA A 54 1.47 19.92 -2.69
CA ALA A 54 1.60 18.82 -1.73
C ALA A 54 1.01 17.52 -2.26
N GLN A 55 -0.16 17.53 -2.91
CA GLN A 55 -0.81 16.29 -3.37
C GLN A 55 -0.05 15.55 -4.48
N LYS A 56 0.73 16.23 -5.32
CA LYS A 56 1.57 15.54 -6.33
C LYS A 56 2.81 14.88 -5.73
N LYS A 57 3.31 15.36 -4.59
CA LYS A 57 4.39 14.70 -3.84
C LYS A 57 3.86 13.57 -2.95
N ILE A 58 2.62 13.71 -2.48
CA ILE A 58 1.95 12.70 -1.67
C ILE A 58 1.44 11.55 -2.56
N LEU A 59 0.93 11.78 -3.79
CA LEU A 59 0.42 10.71 -4.66
C LEU A 59 1.53 9.85 -5.28
N THR A 60 2.70 10.38 -5.60
CA THR A 60 3.83 9.55 -6.05
C THR A 60 4.47 8.80 -4.88
N ALA A 61 4.57 9.42 -3.70
CA ALA A 61 5.01 8.72 -2.49
C ALA A 61 3.97 7.73 -1.92
N GLN A 62 2.67 7.90 -2.21
CA GLN A 62 1.61 6.97 -1.81
C GLN A 62 1.41 5.84 -2.81
N LYS A 63 1.62 6.06 -4.12
CA LYS A 63 1.51 4.98 -5.12
C LYS A 63 2.65 3.95 -5.01
N ASP A 64 3.83 4.36 -4.53
CA ASP A 64 4.90 3.43 -4.15
C ASP A 64 4.67 2.76 -2.79
N LYS A 65 3.83 3.34 -1.92
CA LYS A 65 3.47 2.71 -0.63
C LYS A 65 2.38 1.65 -0.78
N SER A 66 1.28 1.94 -1.48
CA SER A 66 0.12 1.03 -1.49
C SER A 66 0.23 -0.17 -2.43
N ALA A 67 1.19 -0.21 -3.36
CA ALA A 67 1.51 -1.43 -4.10
C ALA A 67 2.62 -2.27 -3.43
N ASN A 68 3.40 -1.69 -2.49
CA ASN A 68 4.45 -2.39 -1.74
C ASN A 68 3.99 -2.82 -0.32
N GLU A 69 2.91 -2.24 0.21
CA GLU A 69 2.32 -2.56 1.53
C GLU A 69 1.45 -3.83 1.59
N LEU A 70 1.43 -4.63 0.53
CA LEU A 70 0.85 -5.98 0.57
C LEU A 70 1.93 -7.08 0.59
N VAL A 71 3.21 -6.72 0.70
CA VAL A 71 4.30 -7.69 0.87
C VAL A 71 5.31 -7.18 1.89
N ASP A 72 5.00 -7.36 3.19
CA ASP A 72 5.91 -7.36 4.35
C ASP A 72 7.28 -6.68 4.13
N ASP A 73 7.33 -5.35 4.15
CA ASP A 73 8.62 -4.63 4.11
C ASP A 73 9.26 -4.64 5.51
N ASP A 74 9.88 -5.77 5.87
CA ASP A 74 10.76 -5.87 7.03
C ASP A 74 12.06 -5.04 6.87
N GLY A 75 12.16 -4.21 5.83
CA GLY A 75 13.37 -3.51 5.43
C GLY A 75 14.51 -4.47 5.03
N LEU A 76 14.17 -5.71 4.62
CA LEU A 76 15.09 -6.69 4.06
C LEU A 76 15.19 -6.54 2.53
N THR A 77 16.41 -6.64 2.01
CA THR A 77 16.62 -6.73 0.56
C THR A 77 16.00 -8.03 0.01
N ALA A 78 15.70 -8.08 -1.29
CA ALA A 78 15.18 -9.29 -1.94
C ALA A 78 16.10 -10.51 -1.69
N GLN A 79 17.41 -10.29 -1.74
CA GLN A 79 18.40 -11.34 -1.49
C GLN A 79 18.39 -11.84 -0.03
N GLN A 80 18.17 -10.95 0.94
CA GLN A 80 18.04 -11.34 2.35
C GLN A 80 16.73 -12.08 2.60
N ARG A 81 15.63 -11.69 1.94
CA ARG A 81 14.35 -12.43 1.99
C ARG A 81 14.50 -13.86 1.46
N LEU A 82 15.19 -14.04 0.34
CA LEU A 82 15.53 -15.36 -0.18
C LEU A 82 16.38 -16.16 0.82
N PHE A 83 17.36 -15.53 1.46
CA PHE A 83 18.16 -16.18 2.49
C PHE A 83 17.30 -16.69 3.66
N VAL A 84 16.37 -15.87 4.16
CA VAL A 84 15.45 -16.27 5.23
C VAL A 84 14.59 -17.46 4.80
N ALA A 85 13.98 -17.37 3.61
CA ALA A 85 13.12 -18.43 3.08
C ALA A 85 13.88 -19.75 2.89
N GLU A 86 15.11 -19.71 2.38
CA GLU A 86 15.94 -20.91 2.24
C GLU A 86 16.41 -21.43 3.60
N TYR A 87 16.81 -20.56 4.52
CA TYR A 87 17.28 -20.96 5.85
C TYR A 87 16.21 -21.70 6.65
N LEU A 88 14.95 -21.29 6.54
CA LEU A 88 13.85 -21.94 7.24
C LEU A 88 13.52 -23.35 6.73
N LYS A 89 14.02 -23.75 5.56
CA LYS A 89 13.81 -25.11 5.02
C LYS A 89 14.67 -26.15 5.74
N ASP A 90 15.96 -25.86 5.90
CA ASP A 90 16.95 -26.83 6.37
C ASP A 90 17.84 -26.33 7.53
N ASN A 91 17.58 -25.14 8.07
CA ASN A 91 18.40 -24.47 9.12
C ASN A 91 19.91 -24.44 8.78
N ASN A 92 20.26 -24.48 7.50
CA ASN A 92 21.65 -24.49 7.05
C ASN A 92 22.04 -23.14 6.44
N ALA A 93 22.66 -22.28 7.25
CA ALA A 93 22.98 -20.90 6.87
C ALA A 93 23.87 -20.81 5.63
N THR A 94 24.92 -21.63 5.53
CA THR A 94 25.83 -21.61 4.39
C THR A 94 25.13 -22.02 3.09
N ARG A 95 24.32 -23.09 3.13
CA ARG A 95 23.56 -23.55 1.94
C ARG A 95 22.48 -22.55 1.57
N ALA A 96 21.79 -21.98 2.55
CA ALA A 96 20.79 -20.93 2.34
C ALA A 96 21.41 -19.70 1.66
N ALA A 97 22.60 -19.26 2.09
CA ALA A 97 23.31 -18.17 1.45
C ALA A 97 23.67 -18.47 -0.01
N ILE A 98 24.15 -19.68 -0.31
CA ILE A 98 24.45 -20.08 -1.69
C ILE A 98 23.19 -20.08 -2.55
N ARG A 99 22.08 -20.65 -2.07
CA ARG A 99 20.79 -20.69 -2.79
C ARG A 99 20.18 -19.30 -2.97
N ALA A 100 20.37 -18.41 -1.99
CA ALA A 100 19.98 -17.01 -2.07
C ALA A 100 20.91 -16.16 -2.97
N GLY A 101 21.89 -16.78 -3.64
CA GLY A 101 22.73 -16.11 -4.64
C GLY A 101 23.97 -15.41 -4.08
N TYR A 102 24.36 -15.66 -2.83
CA TYR A 102 25.67 -15.20 -2.32
C TYR A 102 26.81 -16.05 -2.91
N SER A 103 28.00 -15.44 -3.04
CA SER A 103 29.18 -16.13 -3.54
C SER A 103 29.50 -17.35 -2.69
N LYS A 104 29.69 -18.51 -3.35
CA LYS A 104 30.06 -19.78 -2.69
C LYS A 104 31.34 -19.63 -1.85
N LYS A 105 32.30 -18.83 -2.32
CA LYS A 105 33.60 -18.63 -1.66
C LYS A 105 33.44 -17.92 -0.31
N THR A 106 32.48 -17.00 -0.19
CA THR A 106 32.26 -16.19 1.02
C THR A 106 30.96 -16.54 1.74
N ALA A 107 30.26 -17.62 1.32
CA ALA A 107 28.92 -17.94 1.78
C ALA A 107 28.87 -18.15 3.30
N ARG A 108 29.91 -18.78 3.87
CA ARG A 108 30.02 -19.02 5.30
C ARG A 108 30.06 -17.71 6.09
N GLU A 109 30.94 -16.78 5.70
CA GLU A 109 31.10 -15.48 6.37
C GLU A 109 29.85 -14.62 6.21
N GLN A 110 29.30 -14.56 4.98
CA GLN A 110 28.08 -13.83 4.69
C GLN A 110 26.89 -14.38 5.48
N SER A 111 26.74 -15.70 5.57
CA SER A 111 25.68 -16.33 6.35
C SER A 111 25.76 -15.99 7.84
N SER A 112 26.97 -15.95 8.41
CA SER A 112 27.17 -15.57 9.80
C SER A 112 26.76 -14.11 10.04
N ARG A 113 27.18 -13.21 9.15
CA ARG A 113 26.78 -11.79 9.21
C ARG A 113 25.28 -11.59 9.06
N LEU A 114 24.63 -12.38 8.18
CA LEU A 114 23.19 -12.33 7.97
C LEU A 114 22.42 -12.79 9.21
N LEU A 115 22.86 -13.86 9.87
CA LEU A 115 22.24 -14.31 11.12
C LEU A 115 22.41 -13.30 12.26
N SER A 116 23.52 -12.56 12.30
CA SER A 116 23.73 -11.46 13.26
C SER A 116 22.92 -10.20 12.93
N ASN A 117 22.36 -10.08 11.72
CA ASN A 117 21.56 -8.92 11.34
C ASN A 117 20.19 -8.97 12.01
N VAL A 118 19.88 -7.94 12.81
CA VAL A 118 18.64 -7.85 13.59
C VAL A 118 17.38 -7.96 12.71
N LYS A 119 17.39 -7.40 11.50
CA LYS A 119 16.24 -7.48 10.59
C LYS A 119 16.00 -8.92 10.14
N VAL A 120 17.07 -9.60 9.74
CA VAL A 120 17.03 -11.01 9.30
C VAL A 120 16.60 -11.92 10.45
N ALA A 121 17.17 -11.74 11.64
CA ALA A 121 16.80 -12.51 12.83
C ALA A 121 15.31 -12.32 13.20
N ARG A 122 14.80 -11.09 13.14
CA ARG A 122 13.38 -10.79 13.37
C ARG A 122 12.47 -11.46 12.34
N ALA A 123 12.85 -11.45 11.06
CA ALA A 123 12.09 -12.10 10.00
C ALA A 123 12.02 -13.63 10.21
N ILE A 124 13.15 -14.26 10.54
CA ILE A 124 13.22 -15.69 10.89
C ILE A 124 12.29 -16.00 12.07
N ALA A 125 12.41 -15.26 13.17
CA ALA A 125 11.61 -15.50 14.37
C ALA A 125 10.10 -15.32 14.11
N ARG A 126 9.72 -14.31 13.32
CA ARG A 126 8.31 -14.10 12.95
C ARG A 126 7.77 -15.25 12.12
N GLN A 127 8.50 -15.70 11.10
CA GLN A 127 8.06 -16.79 10.23
C GLN A 127 8.01 -18.12 10.98
N GLN A 128 8.94 -18.39 11.89
CA GLN A 128 8.88 -19.55 12.78
C GLN A 128 7.65 -19.51 13.68
N LYS A 129 7.39 -18.37 14.35
CA LYS A 129 6.20 -18.18 15.18
C LYS A 129 4.91 -18.38 14.37
N ALA A 130 4.83 -17.81 13.17
CA ALA A 130 3.68 -17.96 12.29
C ALA A 130 3.50 -19.41 11.82
N SER A 131 4.59 -20.12 11.54
CA SER A 131 4.53 -21.55 11.19
C SER A 131 4.03 -22.39 12.36
N ILE A 132 4.57 -22.16 13.57
CA ILE A 132 4.14 -22.86 14.78
C ILE A 132 2.66 -22.58 15.07
N ALA A 133 2.22 -21.33 14.98
CA ALA A 133 0.82 -20.96 15.17
C ALA A 133 -0.11 -21.67 14.17
N ARG A 134 0.28 -21.75 12.88
CA ARG A 134 -0.48 -22.49 11.86
C ARG A 134 -0.52 -23.98 12.15
N THR A 135 0.61 -24.59 12.53
CA THR A 135 0.67 -26.03 12.81
C THR A 135 -0.09 -26.41 14.08
N LEU A 136 0.03 -25.61 15.16
CA LEU A 136 -0.68 -25.88 16.42
C LEU A 136 -2.18 -25.65 16.28
N GLY A 137 -2.62 -24.57 15.64
CA GLY A 137 -4.05 -24.35 15.36
C GLY A 137 -4.63 -25.45 14.49
N SER A 138 -3.87 -25.92 13.49
CA SER A 138 -4.28 -27.04 12.64
C SER A 138 -4.34 -28.37 13.41
N ALA A 139 -3.47 -28.62 14.38
CA ALA A 139 -3.49 -29.85 15.15
C ALA A 139 -4.76 -29.95 16.04
N ASP A 140 -5.13 -28.84 16.68
CA ASP A 140 -6.39 -28.74 17.44
C ASP A 140 -7.63 -28.85 16.53
N GLU A 141 -7.62 -28.21 15.36
CA GLU A 141 -8.72 -28.33 14.38
C GLU A 141 -8.87 -29.74 13.83
N VAL A 142 -7.76 -30.42 13.50
CA VAL A 142 -7.79 -31.81 13.03
C VAL A 142 -8.27 -32.75 14.13
N LEU A 143 -7.84 -32.53 15.38
CA LEU A 143 -8.33 -33.29 16.52
C LEU A 143 -9.83 -33.06 16.75
N ALA A 144 -10.30 -31.81 16.70
CA ALA A 144 -11.72 -31.48 16.80
C ALA A 144 -12.55 -32.08 15.66
N GLN A 145 -12.03 -32.04 14.43
CA GLN A 145 -12.67 -32.66 13.27
C GLN A 145 -12.74 -34.19 13.43
N MET A 146 -11.66 -34.83 13.87
CA MET A 146 -11.62 -36.27 14.10
C MET A 146 -12.55 -36.71 15.25
N MET A 147 -12.57 -35.96 16.35
CA MET A 147 -13.48 -36.21 17.48
C MET A 147 -14.94 -35.92 17.12
N GLY A 148 -15.19 -34.95 16.23
CA GLY A 148 -16.52 -34.68 15.67
C GLY A 148 -17.06 -35.87 14.86
N TYR A 149 -16.22 -36.53 14.06
CA TYR A 149 -16.61 -37.76 13.35
C TYR A 149 -16.85 -38.94 14.31
N VAL A 150 -16.04 -39.10 15.35
CA VAL A 150 -16.21 -40.17 16.35
C VAL A 150 -17.50 -39.99 17.16
N MET A 151 -17.85 -38.76 17.53
CA MET A 151 -19.10 -38.43 18.23
C MET A 151 -20.34 -38.56 17.33
N ALA A 152 -20.20 -38.42 16.01
CA ALA A 152 -21.29 -38.61 15.05
C ALA A 152 -21.55 -40.09 14.69
N LEU A 153 -20.66 -41.00 15.12
CA LEU A 153 -20.73 -42.44 14.85
C LEU A 153 -21.06 -43.30 16.08
N MET A 154 -21.25 -42.69 17.26
CA MET A 154 -21.87 -43.31 18.44
C MET A 154 -23.34 -42.95 18.53
#